data_AF-A0A4P2R5T2-F1
#
_entry.id   AF-A0A4P2R5T2-F1
#
_cell.length_a   1.000
_cell.length_b   1.000
_cell.length_c   1.000
_cell.angle_alpha   90.00
_cell.angle_beta   90.00
_cell.angle_gamma   90.00
#
_symmetry.space_group_name_H-M   'P 1'
#
loop_
_entity.id
_entity.type
_entity.pdbx_description
1 polymer ?
#
loop_
_entity_poly.entity_id
_entity_poly.type
_entity_poly.pdbx_seq_one_letter_code
_entity_poly.pdbx_strand_id
1 'polypeptide(L)'
;MSKDPHAKRFEIQRLVERSLDVARHALLQQGSFIPGFIAVQPNGKYDIGVATQGGTEGSNLLIMALKQKASAKQIRAAAVYRDVRVRPQGASEDVDAIQVVAELASGESYNVFQVYRMDEERLVFEEGREVERVPPVIFAESDRSGAGTKRWWVFWK
;
A
#
# COMPACT_ATOMS: atom_id res chain seq x y z
N MET A 1 -16.44 12.16 -18.48
CA MET A 1 -15.70 10.92 -18.14
C MET A 1 -14.60 10.74 -19.18
N SER A 2 -13.32 10.83 -18.80
CA SER A 2 -12.22 10.67 -19.75
C SER A 2 -12.21 9.24 -20.30
N LYS A 3 -12.19 9.11 -21.63
CA LYS A 3 -12.14 7.84 -22.37
C LYS A 3 -10.69 7.39 -22.63
N ASP A 4 -9.72 7.94 -21.92
CA ASP A 4 -8.32 7.63 -22.13
C ASP A 4 -7.92 6.37 -21.31
N PRO A 5 -7.69 5.21 -21.96
CA PRO A 5 -7.23 4.01 -21.27
C PRO A 5 -5.86 4.21 -20.60
N HIS A 6 -5.06 5.19 -21.03
CA HIS A 6 -3.80 5.54 -20.37
C HIS A 6 -4.02 6.18 -19.00
N ALA A 7 -5.09 6.95 -18.81
CA ALA A 7 -5.37 7.62 -17.55
C ALA A 7 -5.58 6.64 -16.38
N LYS A 8 -6.13 5.44 -16.65
CA LYS A 8 -6.26 4.37 -15.65
C LYS A 8 -4.94 3.65 -15.37
N ARG A 9 -4.14 3.37 -16.42
CA ARG A 9 -2.83 2.72 -16.29
C ARG A 9 -1.85 3.52 -15.42
N PHE A 10 -1.95 4.84 -15.43
CA PHE A 10 -1.16 5.72 -14.56
C PHE A 10 -1.76 5.93 -13.17
N GLU A 11 -3.00 5.51 -12.92
CA GLU A 11 -3.66 5.81 -11.65
C GLU A 11 -3.07 5.02 -10.50
N ILE A 12 -2.90 3.70 -10.65
CA ILE A 12 -2.32 2.87 -9.61
C ILE A 12 -0.86 3.25 -9.34
N GLN A 13 -0.10 3.55 -10.39
CA GLN A 13 1.27 4.05 -10.26
C GLN A 13 1.30 5.37 -9.51
N ARG A 14 0.45 6.34 -9.87
CA ARG A 14 0.36 7.63 -9.18
C ARG A 14 -0.04 7.47 -7.71
N LEU A 15 -0.89 6.50 -7.41
CA LEU A 15 -1.31 6.20 -6.05
C LEU A 15 -0.16 5.61 -5.22
N VAL A 16 0.64 4.73 -5.82
CA VAL A 16 1.87 4.21 -5.21
C VAL A 16 2.88 5.33 -4.96
N GLU A 17 3.22 6.13 -5.98
CA GLU A 17 4.18 7.24 -5.83
C GLU A 17 3.75 8.21 -4.74
N ARG A 18 2.48 8.63 -4.74
CA ARG A 18 1.98 9.57 -3.75
C ARG A 18 2.00 8.99 -2.33
N SER A 19 1.72 7.68 -2.19
CA SER A 19 1.80 7.01 -0.89
C SER A 19 3.24 6.94 -0.37
N LEU A 20 4.18 6.64 -1.28
CA LEU A 20 5.61 6.66 -0.94
C LEU A 20 6.05 8.06 -0.55
N ASP A 21 5.72 9.09 -1.32
CA ASP A 21 6.12 10.48 -1.00
C ASP A 21 5.65 10.91 0.39
N VAL A 22 4.41 10.58 0.77
CA VAL A 22 3.89 10.87 2.11
C VAL A 22 4.66 10.10 3.19
N ALA A 23 4.90 8.80 2.99
CA ALA A 23 5.65 7.96 3.93
C ALA A 23 7.11 8.42 4.07
N ARG A 24 7.79 8.76 2.97
CA ARG A 24 9.16 9.30 2.97
C ARG A 24 9.24 10.60 3.74
N HIS A 25 8.30 11.52 3.50
CA HIS A 25 8.25 12.79 4.22
C HIS A 25 8.04 12.56 5.72
N ALA A 26 7.17 11.63 6.11
CA ALA A 26 6.95 11.29 7.52
C ALA A 26 8.21 10.70 8.17
N LEU A 27 8.90 9.76 7.52
CA LEU A 27 10.18 9.21 8.00
C LEU A 27 11.25 10.30 8.16
N LEU A 28 11.38 11.21 7.20
CA LEU A 28 12.36 12.30 7.26
C LEU A 28 12.10 13.28 8.40
N GLN A 29 10.83 13.54 8.73
CA GLN A 29 10.46 14.52 9.76
C GLN A 29 10.39 13.91 11.17
N GLN A 30 10.01 12.64 11.28
CA GLN A 30 9.63 12.01 12.56
C GLN A 30 10.45 10.75 12.89
N GLY A 31 11.30 10.28 11.97
CA GLY A 31 12.07 9.03 12.11
C GLY A 31 11.23 7.75 12.06
N SER A 32 9.90 7.88 12.02
CA SER A 32 8.94 6.77 11.97
C SER A 32 7.60 7.27 11.43
N PHE A 33 6.71 6.36 11.06
CA PHE A 33 5.32 6.70 10.75
C PHE A 33 4.38 5.55 11.09
N ILE A 34 3.13 5.88 11.39
CA ILE A 34 2.06 4.90 11.57
C ILE A 34 1.39 4.61 10.21
N PRO A 35 0.74 3.44 10.06
CA PRO A 35 0.08 3.09 8.80
C PRO A 35 -0.87 4.19 8.33
N GLY A 36 -0.86 4.46 7.03
CA GLY A 36 -1.73 5.43 6.40
C GLY A 36 -2.40 4.91 5.16
N PHE A 37 -3.34 5.69 4.65
CA PHE A 37 -4.01 5.39 3.40
C PHE A 37 -4.18 6.63 2.54
N ILE A 38 -4.30 6.38 1.24
CA ILE A 38 -4.79 7.32 0.25
C ILE A 38 -5.89 6.62 -0.52
N ALA A 39 -7.10 7.18 -0.55
CA ALA A 39 -8.21 6.67 -1.35
C ALA A 39 -8.68 7.69 -2.37
N VAL A 40 -9.14 7.22 -3.52
CA VAL A 40 -9.61 8.06 -4.62
C VAL A 40 -11.12 7.88 -4.74
N GLN A 41 -11.87 8.97 -4.57
CA GLN A 41 -13.31 9.01 -4.76
C GLN A 41 -13.69 8.89 -6.26
N PRO A 42 -14.94 8.52 -6.60
CA PRO A 42 -15.44 8.50 -7.98
C PRO A 42 -15.24 9.82 -8.74
N ASN A 43 -15.32 10.96 -8.03
CA ASN A 43 -15.12 12.30 -8.59
C ASN A 43 -13.64 12.69 -8.76
N GLY A 44 -12.69 11.82 -8.39
CA GLY A 44 -11.25 12.06 -8.46
C GLY A 44 -10.63 12.78 -7.26
N LYS A 45 -11.41 13.15 -6.24
CA LYS A 45 -10.88 13.68 -4.96
C LYS A 45 -10.14 12.60 -4.19
N TYR A 46 -9.14 13.02 -3.42
CA TYR A 46 -8.36 12.16 -2.54
C TYR A 46 -8.84 12.28 -1.10
N ASP A 47 -9.08 11.14 -0.45
CA ASP A 47 -9.15 11.02 0.99
C ASP A 47 -7.78 10.53 1.49
N ILE A 48 -7.23 11.16 2.51
CA ILE A 48 -5.97 10.76 3.13
C ILE A 48 -6.22 10.63 4.62
N GLY A 49 -5.67 9.59 5.24
CA GLY A 49 -5.75 9.42 6.67
C GLY A 49 -4.68 8.47 7.19
N VAL A 50 -4.57 8.43 8.51
CA VAL A 50 -3.65 7.56 9.24
C VAL A 50 -4.45 6.70 10.21
N ALA A 51 -3.90 5.54 10.57
CA ALA A 51 -4.46 4.70 11.61
C ALA A 51 -4.39 5.42 12.97
N THR A 52 -5.21 5.00 13.92
CA THR A 52 -5.11 5.47 15.32
C THR A 52 -3.99 4.77 16.10
N GLN A 53 -3.42 3.70 15.54
CA GLN A 53 -2.36 2.90 16.14
C GLN A 53 -1.38 2.38 15.08
N GLY A 54 -0.15 2.09 15.50
CA GLY A 54 0.93 1.61 14.63
C GLY A 54 0.80 0.14 14.18
N GLY A 55 1.76 -0.29 13.35
CA GLY A 55 1.98 -1.70 13.00
C GLY A 55 0.84 -2.38 12.23
N THR A 56 0.82 -3.72 12.29
CA THR A 56 -0.13 -4.54 11.53
C THR A 56 -1.58 -4.27 11.89
N GLU A 57 -1.88 -4.05 13.17
CA GLU A 57 -3.25 -3.78 13.61
C GLU A 57 -3.80 -2.48 13.02
N GLY A 58 -3.00 -1.41 13.01
CA GLY A 58 -3.35 -0.15 12.37
C GLY A 58 -3.67 -0.35 10.88
N SER A 59 -2.82 -1.07 10.17
CA SER A 59 -3.05 -1.36 8.74
C SER A 59 -4.31 -2.19 8.49
N ASN A 60 -4.63 -3.15 9.36
CA ASN A 60 -5.84 -3.96 9.24
C ASN A 60 -7.12 -3.13 9.43
N LEU A 61 -7.12 -2.22 10.40
CA LEU A 61 -8.25 -1.31 10.64
C LEU A 61 -8.50 -0.40 9.42
N LEU A 62 -7.43 0.13 8.82
CA LEU A 62 -7.54 0.92 7.59
C LEU A 62 -8.12 0.10 6.44
N ILE A 63 -7.63 -1.13 6.23
CA ILE A 63 -8.17 -2.03 5.19
C ILE A 63 -9.66 -2.30 5.43
N MET A 64 -10.09 -2.54 6.67
CA MET A 64 -11.51 -2.76 7.00
C MET A 64 -12.36 -1.52 6.70
N ALA A 65 -11.91 -0.33 7.07
CA ALA A 65 -12.61 0.92 6.77
C ALA A 65 -12.71 1.18 5.26
N LEU A 66 -11.63 0.90 4.51
CA LEU A 66 -11.59 1.05 3.06
C LEU A 66 -12.48 0.03 2.36
N LYS A 67 -12.56 -1.21 2.85
CA LYS A 67 -13.53 -2.21 2.35
C LYS A 67 -14.96 -1.70 2.45
N GLN A 68 -15.35 -1.10 3.58
CA GLN A 68 -16.68 -0.53 3.77
C GLN A 68 -16.95 0.61 2.78
N LYS A 69 -15.97 1.50 2.56
CA LYS A 69 -16.06 2.57 1.56
C LYS A 69 -16.16 2.01 0.13
N ALA A 70 -15.39 0.97 -0.18
CA ALA A 70 -15.39 0.30 -1.48
C ALA A 70 -16.75 -0.37 -1.75
N SER A 71 -17.30 -1.12 -0.79
CA SER A 71 -18.63 -1.73 -0.91
C SER A 71 -19.75 -0.71 -1.06
N ALA A 72 -19.61 0.46 -0.41
CA ALA A 72 -20.52 1.59 -0.57
C ALA A 72 -20.30 2.39 -1.87
N LYS A 73 -19.37 1.96 -2.75
CA LYS A 73 -18.97 2.63 -4.00
C LYS A 73 -18.51 4.09 -3.79
N GLN A 74 -18.01 4.41 -2.60
CA GLN A 74 -17.53 5.75 -2.24
C GLN A 74 -16.09 6.00 -2.68
N ILE A 75 -15.36 4.94 -3.03
CA ILE A 75 -14.00 4.99 -3.55
C ILE A 75 -13.87 4.08 -4.77
N ARG A 76 -12.94 4.41 -5.67
CA ARG A 76 -12.62 3.63 -6.87
C ARG A 76 -11.17 3.15 -6.92
N ALA A 77 -10.34 3.65 -6.02
CA ALA A 77 -8.97 3.20 -5.80
C ALA A 77 -8.58 3.46 -4.35
N ALA A 78 -7.65 2.69 -3.81
CA ALA A 78 -7.07 2.92 -2.50
C ALA A 78 -5.67 2.33 -2.41
N ALA A 79 -4.82 2.98 -1.62
CA ALA A 79 -3.55 2.43 -1.18
C ALA A 79 -3.46 2.51 0.33
N VAL A 80 -2.91 1.46 0.94
CA VAL A 80 -2.50 1.44 2.33
C VAL A 80 -1.00 1.32 2.36
N TYR A 81 -0.34 2.19 3.11
CA TYR A 81 1.11 2.19 3.27
C TYR A 81 1.48 2.04 4.75
N ARG A 82 2.56 1.32 5.02
CA ARG A 82 3.07 1.09 6.38
C ARG A 82 4.57 0.83 6.36
N ASP A 83 5.19 1.07 7.51
CA ASP A 83 6.57 0.70 7.77
C ASP A 83 6.66 -0.79 8.12
N VAL A 84 7.61 -1.52 7.54
CA VAL A 84 7.79 -2.96 7.74
C VAL A 84 9.26 -3.33 7.74
N ARG A 85 9.59 -4.45 8.39
CA ARG A 85 10.84 -5.16 8.17
C ARG A 85 10.59 -6.35 7.26
N VAL A 86 11.37 -6.49 6.21
CA VAL A 86 11.25 -7.55 5.20
C VAL A 86 12.61 -8.21 4.97
N ARG A 87 12.59 -9.47 4.56
CA ARG A 87 13.80 -10.17 4.10
C ARG A 87 13.77 -10.29 2.58
N PRO A 88 14.62 -9.56 1.85
CA PRO A 88 14.76 -9.73 0.42
C PRO A 88 15.12 -11.17 0.07
N GLN A 89 14.75 -11.62 -1.13
CA GLN A 89 15.02 -12.99 -1.56
C GLN A 89 16.53 -13.26 -1.61
N GLY A 90 16.96 -14.31 -0.91
CA GLY A 90 18.38 -14.69 -0.83
C GLY A 90 19.19 -13.89 0.20
N ALA A 91 18.59 -12.91 0.89
CA ALA A 91 19.24 -12.20 1.98
C ALA A 91 19.20 -13.01 3.29
N SER A 92 20.20 -12.81 4.13
CA SER A 92 20.28 -13.40 5.47
C SER A 92 19.64 -12.52 6.55
N GLU A 93 19.42 -11.24 6.25
CA GLU A 93 19.02 -10.21 7.22
C GLU A 93 17.75 -9.50 6.81
N ASP A 94 17.03 -8.97 7.80
CA ASP A 94 15.81 -8.19 7.60
C ASP A 94 16.18 -6.71 7.45
N VAL A 95 15.61 -6.06 6.43
CA VAL A 95 15.80 -4.64 6.12
C VAL A 95 14.50 -3.87 6.30
N ASP A 96 14.60 -2.57 6.58
CA ASP A 96 13.45 -1.69 6.70
C ASP A 96 12.93 -1.32 5.31
N ALA A 97 11.61 -1.30 5.16
CA ALA A 97 10.96 -0.96 3.91
C ALA A 97 9.61 -0.28 4.13
N ILE A 98 9.26 0.62 3.22
CA ILE A 98 7.89 1.10 3.09
C ILE A 98 7.14 0.09 2.23
N GLN A 99 6.12 -0.54 2.78
CA GLN A 99 5.17 -1.33 2.02
C GLN A 99 4.00 -0.45 1.57
N VAL A 100 3.61 -0.55 0.30
CA VAL A 100 2.39 0.05 -0.24
C VAL A 100 1.56 -1.03 -0.94
N VAL A 101 0.36 -1.28 -0.44
CA VAL A 101 -0.64 -2.12 -1.12
C VAL A 101 -1.63 -1.19 -1.80
N ALA A 102 -1.63 -1.15 -3.12
CA ALA A 102 -2.49 -0.28 -3.92
C ALA A 102 -3.45 -1.11 -4.77
N GLU A 103 -4.72 -0.72 -4.79
CA GLU A 103 -5.79 -1.43 -5.48
C GLU A 103 -6.72 -0.47 -6.24
N LEU A 104 -7.20 -0.91 -7.41
CA LEU A 104 -8.26 -0.27 -8.18
C LEU A 104 -9.53 -1.12 -8.12
N ALA A 105 -10.68 -0.47 -8.20
CA ALA A 105 -11.99 -1.14 -8.34
C ALA A 105 -12.11 -2.01 -9.60
N SER A 106 -11.19 -1.88 -10.57
CA SER A 106 -11.10 -2.77 -11.73
C SER A 106 -10.44 -4.13 -11.43
N GLY A 107 -9.99 -4.36 -10.19
CA GLY A 107 -9.29 -5.58 -9.77
C GLY A 107 -7.78 -5.55 -9.98
N GLU A 108 -7.21 -4.42 -10.41
CA GLU A 108 -5.75 -4.26 -10.44
C GLU A 108 -5.25 -4.01 -9.02
N SER A 109 -4.22 -4.76 -8.60
CA SER A 109 -3.70 -4.72 -7.24
C SER A 109 -2.21 -5.05 -7.23
N TYR A 110 -1.42 -4.20 -6.57
CA TYR A 110 0.01 -4.38 -6.38
C TYR A 110 0.41 -4.20 -4.93
N ASN A 111 1.42 -4.96 -4.55
CA ASN A 111 2.17 -4.82 -3.33
C ASN A 111 3.58 -4.34 -3.68
N VAL A 112 3.95 -3.16 -3.21
CA VAL A 112 5.20 -2.49 -3.55
C VAL A 112 6.04 -2.32 -2.29
N PHE A 113 7.33 -2.62 -2.38
CA PHE A 113 8.28 -2.39 -1.30
C PHE A 113 9.38 -1.42 -1.76
N GLN A 114 9.60 -0.38 -0.98
CA GLN A 114 10.72 0.54 -1.13
C GLN A 114 11.63 0.38 0.08
N VAL A 115 12.78 -0.25 -0.11
CA VAL A 115 13.79 -0.43 0.93
C VAL A 115 14.43 0.92 1.25
N TYR A 116 14.71 1.12 2.53
CA TYR A 116 15.44 2.27 3.03
C TYR A 116 16.34 1.88 4.20
N ARG A 117 17.34 2.72 4.48
CA ARG A 117 18.24 2.59 5.62
C ARG A 117 18.54 3.95 6.23
N MET A 118 18.86 3.95 7.51
CA MET A 118 19.45 5.12 8.17
C MET A 118 20.98 5.02 8.02
N ASP A 119 21.58 6.02 7.39
CA ASP A 119 23.02 6.14 7.17
C ASP A 119 23.48 7.50 7.72
N GLU A 120 24.31 7.51 8.77
CA GLU A 120 24.78 8.75 9.43
C GLU A 120 23.65 9.77 9.72
N GLU A 121 22.54 9.30 10.31
CA GLU A 121 21.31 10.08 10.60
C GLU A 121 20.54 10.56 9.36
N ARG A 122 20.91 10.11 8.16
CA ARG A 122 20.21 10.39 6.90
C ARG A 122 19.41 9.18 6.45
N LEU A 123 18.19 9.44 6.04
CA LEU A 123 17.34 8.43 5.40
C LEU A 123 17.79 8.24 3.95
N VAL A 124 18.29 7.05 3.62
CA VAL A 124 18.74 6.67 2.27
C VAL A 124 17.80 5.61 1.73
N PHE A 125 17.27 5.83 0.53
CA PHE A 125 16.44 4.86 -0.19
C PHE A 125 17.30 4.08 -1.18
N GLU A 126 17.11 2.77 -1.24
CA GLU A 126 17.74 1.95 -2.27
C GLU A 126 17.15 2.25 -3.65
N GLU A 127 17.98 2.12 -4.69
CA GLU A 127 17.54 2.32 -6.06
C GLU A 127 16.62 1.19 -6.50
N GLY A 128 15.49 1.54 -7.11
CA GLY A 128 14.48 0.57 -7.52
C GLY A 128 13.48 0.23 -6.42
N ARG A 129 12.54 -0.66 -6.76
CA ARG A 129 11.45 -1.12 -5.90
C ARG A 129 11.05 -2.52 -6.28
N GLU A 130 10.72 -3.33 -5.30
CA GLU A 130 10.08 -4.61 -5.53
C GLU A 130 8.58 -4.39 -5.76
N VAL A 131 8.06 -4.93 -6.86
CA VAL A 131 6.64 -4.79 -7.25
C VAL A 131 6.07 -6.17 -7.52
N GLU A 132 5.08 -6.55 -6.72
CA GLU A 132 4.37 -7.81 -6.83
C GLU A 132 2.91 -7.56 -7.18
N ARG A 133 2.37 -8.27 -8.17
CA ARG A 133 0.91 -8.29 -8.40
C ARG A 133 0.26 -9.25 -7.41
N VAL A 134 -0.69 -8.76 -6.62
CA VAL A 134 -1.35 -9.54 -5.56
C VAL A 134 -2.87 -9.55 -5.75
N PRO A 135 -3.59 -10.52 -5.15
CA PRO A 135 -5.05 -10.45 -5.12
C PRO A 135 -5.54 -9.19 -4.41
N PRO A 136 -6.65 -8.56 -4.87
CA PRO A 136 -7.24 -7.44 -4.15
C PRO A 136 -7.79 -7.91 -2.81
N VAL A 137 -7.65 -7.07 -1.79
CA VAL A 137 -8.21 -7.25 -0.46
C VAL A 137 -9.25 -6.18 -0.19
N ILE A 138 -8.99 -4.92 -0.56
CA ILE A 138 -9.92 -3.79 -0.36
C ILE A 138 -11.12 -3.89 -1.30
N PHE A 139 -10.88 -4.21 -2.58
CA PHE A 139 -11.92 -4.35 -3.60
C PHE A 139 -12.28 -5.79 -3.92
N ALA A 140 -11.89 -6.75 -3.07
CA ALA A 140 -12.32 -8.14 -3.22
C ALA A 140 -13.85 -8.19 -3.26
N GLU A 141 -14.42 -8.76 -4.32
CA GLU A 141 -15.84 -9.09 -4.35
C GLU A 141 -16.13 -9.99 -3.14
N SER A 142 -17.21 -9.71 -2.43
CA SER A 142 -17.65 -10.52 -1.28
C SER A 142 -18.10 -11.94 -1.67
N ASP A 143 -17.84 -12.38 -2.90
CA ASP A 143 -18.10 -13.73 -3.39
C ASP A 143 -17.02 -14.68 -2.88
N ARG A 144 -17.29 -15.22 -1.69
CA ARG A 144 -16.64 -16.42 -1.16
C ARG A 144 -16.99 -17.62 -2.04
N SER A 145 -16.31 -17.78 -3.17
CA SER A 145 -16.20 -19.07 -3.84
C SER A 145 -14.88 -19.16 -4.61
N GLY A 146 -13.90 -19.77 -3.95
CA GLY A 146 -12.87 -20.60 -4.59
C GLY A 146 -11.78 -19.89 -5.39
N ALA A 147 -10.65 -19.63 -4.75
CA ALA A 147 -9.34 -19.99 -5.30
C ALA A 147 -8.30 -19.90 -4.18
N GLY A 148 -7.74 -21.04 -3.78
CA GLY A 148 -6.62 -21.09 -2.86
C GLY A 148 -5.40 -20.42 -3.49
N THR A 149 -5.04 -19.23 -3.00
CA THR A 149 -3.76 -18.61 -3.32
C THR A 149 -2.71 -19.11 -2.35
N LYS A 150 -1.69 -19.81 -2.87
CA LYS A 150 -0.47 -20.13 -2.11
C LYS A 150 0.11 -18.83 -1.52
N ARG A 151 0.15 -18.73 -0.19
CA ARG A 151 0.89 -17.70 0.54
C ARG A 151 2.38 -18.01 0.42
N TRP A 152 3.16 -17.07 -0.10
CA TRP A 152 4.62 -17.18 -0.19
C TRP A 152 5.38 -16.54 0.98
N TRP A 153 4.68 -15.88 1.91
CA TRP A 153 5.30 -15.22 3.05
C TRP A 153 4.75 -15.74 4.38
N VAL A 154 5.66 -16.02 5.30
CA VAL A 154 5.37 -16.35 6.70
C VAL A 154 5.64 -15.10 7.53
N PHE A 155 4.60 -14.56 8.16
CA PHE A 155 4.77 -13.60 9.25
C PHE A 155 5.19 -14.40 10.48
N TRP A 156 6.41 -14.17 10.98
CA TRP A 156 6.79 -14.65 12.30
C TRP A 156 6.49 -13.55 13.33
N LYS A 157 5.85 -13.96 14.43
CA LYS A 157 5.51 -13.13 15.59
C LYS A 157 6.75 -12.81 16.41
#